data_AF-Q8ZRR2-F1
#
_entry.id   AF-Q8ZRR2-F1
#
_cell.length_a   1.000
_cell.length_b   1.000
_cell.length_c   1.000
_cell.angle_alpha   90.00
_cell.angle_beta   90.00
_cell.angle_gamma   90.00
#
_symmetry.space_group_name_H-M   'P 1'
#
loop_
_entity.id
_entity.type
_entity.pdbx_description
1 polymer ?
#
loop_
_entity_poly.entity_id
_entity_poly.type
_entity_poly.pdbx_seq_one_letter_code
_entity_poly.pdbx_strand_id
1 'polypeptide(L)'
;MVMRVVLILLFFFAGNVLAALPARYMQTTKDAAIWSQIGDKMVTVGNIRAGQILSVTPVAADYYAFKFGFGVGFIDKGHLESVQGKQKVEDGLGDLNKPLSNQNLVTWKDTPVYNAPDISSAPFGVLVDNLRYPIISKLKGRLHQTWYQIRIGDRLAYVNAMDAQEDNGIPILTYHHILRDEENTRFRHTSTTTSVRAFSNQMTWLRDRGYATLTMYQLEDYIYNRANFPARAVAITFDDGLKSVSRYAYPVLKQYDMKATAFIISSRIKRHPQKWNPRSLQFMSVSELRKISDVFDFQSHTHFLHRVDGHRRPILYSRSYHNILFDFERSRRALAQFTPHVFYLSYPFGGYNATAIKAAKDAGFHLAVTTVRGKVKPGDNPMLLKRLYILRTDSLETMSRLISNQPQG
;
A
#
# COMPACT_ATOMS: atom_id res chain seq x y z
N MET A 1 28.86 -0.86 -11.35
CA MET A 1 27.61 -0.80 -12.12
C MET A 1 27.01 -2.21 -12.13
N VAL A 2 26.16 -2.55 -11.15
CA VAL A 2 25.51 -3.87 -11.14
C VAL A 2 24.34 -3.81 -12.12
N MET A 3 24.45 -4.56 -13.21
CA MET A 3 23.44 -4.63 -14.26
C MET A 3 22.16 -5.22 -13.66
N ARG A 4 21.09 -4.41 -13.57
CA ARG A 4 19.78 -4.81 -13.04
C ARG A 4 19.12 -5.77 -14.03
N VAL A 5 19.39 -7.06 -13.90
CA VAL A 5 18.62 -8.09 -14.62
C VAL A 5 17.27 -8.21 -13.90
N VAL A 6 16.22 -7.66 -14.50
CA VAL A 6 14.84 -7.94 -14.09
C VAL A 6 14.49 -9.32 -14.63
N LEU A 7 14.74 -10.37 -13.85
CA LEU A 7 14.22 -11.69 -14.15
C LEU A 7 12.72 -11.69 -13.84
N ILE A 8 11.88 -11.79 -14.87
CA ILE A 8 10.45 -12.06 -14.71
C ILE A 8 10.31 -13.56 -14.45
N LEU A 9 10.39 -13.97 -13.19
CA LEU A 9 10.09 -15.33 -12.77
C LEU A 9 8.57 -15.49 -12.66
N LEU A 10 7.95 -16.10 -13.67
CA LEU A 10 6.55 -16.52 -13.64
C LEU A 10 6.45 -17.83 -12.84
N PHE A 11 6.09 -17.73 -11.56
CA PHE A 11 5.72 -18.91 -10.78
C PHE A 11 4.28 -19.31 -11.10
N PHE A 12 4.10 -20.32 -11.95
CA PHE A 12 2.84 -21.05 -12.01
C PHE A 12 2.75 -21.95 -10.77
N PHE A 13 1.97 -21.53 -9.77
CA PHE A 13 1.46 -22.46 -8.76
C PHE A 13 0.40 -23.33 -9.43
N ALA A 14 0.83 -24.38 -10.14
CA ALA A 14 -0.04 -25.52 -10.40
C ALA A 14 -0.29 -26.19 -9.05
N GLY A 15 -1.54 -26.25 -8.62
CA GLY A 15 -2.00 -26.73 -7.32
C GLY A 15 -1.79 -28.22 -7.05
N ASN A 16 -0.58 -28.72 -7.21
CA ASN A 16 -0.18 -30.00 -6.63
C ASN A 16 0.31 -29.72 -5.21
N VAL A 17 -0.51 -30.11 -4.23
CA VAL A 17 -0.12 -30.17 -2.82
C VAL A 17 0.89 -31.30 -2.68
N LEU A 18 2.14 -31.06 -3.13
CA LEU A 18 3.26 -31.84 -2.64
C LEU A 18 3.32 -31.54 -1.14
N ALA A 19 3.23 -32.56 -0.29
CA ALA A 19 3.40 -32.39 1.15
C ALA A 19 4.69 -31.59 1.38
N ALA A 20 4.55 -30.36 1.89
CA ALA A 20 5.69 -29.48 2.09
C ALA A 20 6.65 -30.19 3.05
N LEU A 21 7.86 -30.49 2.58
CA LEU A 21 8.90 -31.06 3.45
C LEU A 21 9.09 -30.14 4.66
N PRO A 22 9.41 -30.69 5.84
CA PRO A 22 9.56 -29.86 7.04
C PRO A 22 10.67 -28.82 6.84
N ALA A 23 10.49 -27.66 7.48
CA ALA A 23 11.52 -26.64 7.50
C ALA A 23 12.80 -27.20 8.13
N ARG A 24 13.94 -26.87 7.53
CA ARG A 24 15.26 -27.29 8.01
C ARG A 24 16.23 -26.12 7.99
N TYR A 25 17.16 -26.12 8.94
CA TYR A 25 18.26 -25.18 8.92
C TYR A 25 19.30 -25.58 7.88
N MET A 26 19.66 -24.64 7.02
CA MET A 26 20.70 -24.76 6.00
C MET A 26 21.62 -23.55 6.05
N GLN A 27 22.83 -23.71 5.53
CA GLN A 27 23.89 -22.71 5.55
C GLN A 27 24.23 -22.25 4.14
N THR A 28 24.40 -20.96 3.93
CA THR A 28 24.82 -20.41 2.63
C THR A 28 26.30 -20.75 2.35
N THR A 29 26.59 -21.28 1.16
CA THR A 29 27.96 -21.65 0.75
C THR A 29 28.75 -20.47 0.18
N LYS A 30 28.02 -19.46 -0.33
CA LYS A 30 28.54 -18.22 -0.90
C LYS A 30 27.51 -17.11 -0.71
N ASP A 31 27.89 -15.88 -1.04
CA ASP A 31 26.94 -14.76 -1.09
C ASP A 31 25.81 -15.09 -2.08
N ALA A 32 24.58 -15.04 -1.59
CA ALA A 32 23.40 -15.49 -2.32
C ALA A 32 22.35 -14.39 -2.37
N ALA A 33 21.88 -14.06 -3.57
CA ALA A 33 20.72 -13.20 -3.74
C ALA A 33 19.47 -13.86 -3.15
N ILE A 34 18.57 -13.03 -2.63
CA ILE A 34 17.26 -13.45 -2.15
C ILE A 34 16.16 -12.67 -2.86
N TRP A 35 15.05 -13.34 -3.14
CA TRP A 35 13.90 -12.78 -3.82
C TRP A 35 12.67 -12.82 -2.93
N SER A 36 11.77 -11.86 -3.06
CA SER A 36 10.46 -11.91 -2.42
C SER A 36 9.47 -11.18 -3.30
N GLN A 37 8.19 -11.55 -3.16
CA GLN A 37 7.11 -10.77 -3.69
C GLN A 37 6.95 -9.50 -2.85
N ILE A 38 7.02 -8.34 -3.51
CA ILE A 38 6.83 -7.00 -2.92
C ILE A 38 5.70 -6.32 -3.71
N GLY A 39 4.52 -6.20 -3.09
CA GLY A 39 3.28 -5.94 -3.82
C GLY A 39 3.02 -7.05 -4.84
N ASP A 40 2.91 -6.69 -6.13
CA ASP A 40 2.65 -7.65 -7.21
C ASP A 40 3.93 -8.11 -7.93
N LYS A 41 5.11 -7.66 -7.48
CA LYS A 41 6.37 -7.89 -8.20
C LYS A 41 7.27 -8.83 -7.41
N MET A 42 7.73 -9.90 -8.05
CA MET A 42 8.86 -10.68 -7.58
C MET A 42 10.14 -9.88 -7.85
N VAL A 43 10.88 -9.51 -6.81
CA VAL A 43 12.09 -8.70 -6.92
C VAL A 43 13.20 -9.27 -6.05
N THR A 44 14.45 -8.99 -6.42
CA THR A 44 15.59 -9.20 -5.51
C THR A 44 15.43 -8.25 -4.32
N VAL A 45 15.38 -8.80 -3.11
CA VAL A 45 15.18 -8.04 -1.86
C VAL A 45 16.44 -7.92 -1.02
N GLY A 46 17.53 -8.54 -1.48
CA GLY A 46 18.80 -8.48 -0.78
C GLY A 46 19.76 -9.57 -1.20
N ASN A 47 20.79 -9.72 -0.38
CA ASN A 47 21.64 -10.89 -0.37
C ASN A 47 21.91 -11.33 1.06
N ILE A 48 22.21 -12.61 1.20
CA ILE A 48 22.68 -13.23 2.43
C ILE A 48 24.12 -13.66 2.17
N ARG A 49 25.04 -13.27 3.05
CA ARG A 49 26.46 -13.58 2.88
C ARG A 49 26.73 -15.07 3.02
N ALA A 50 27.91 -15.51 2.61
CA ALA A 50 28.39 -16.86 2.89
C ALA A 50 28.39 -17.18 4.40
N GLY A 51 28.17 -18.45 4.73
CA GLY A 51 28.23 -19.00 6.08
C GLY A 51 27.04 -18.66 6.99
N GLN A 52 25.96 -18.10 6.46
CA GLN A 52 24.77 -17.74 7.25
C GLN A 52 23.75 -18.88 7.29
N ILE A 53 23.17 -19.10 8.46
CA ILE A 53 22.17 -20.15 8.69
C ILE A 53 20.75 -19.58 8.56
N LEU A 54 19.86 -20.30 7.90
CA LEU A 54 18.45 -19.96 7.71
C LEU A 54 17.57 -21.20 7.82
N SER A 55 16.37 -21.05 8.38
CA SER A 55 15.31 -22.05 8.27
C SER A 55 14.64 -21.95 6.90
N VAL A 56 14.68 -23.03 6.14
CA VAL A 56 14.21 -23.07 4.75
C VAL A 56 13.33 -24.30 4.49
N THR A 57 12.41 -24.20 3.54
CA THR A 57 11.50 -25.26 3.09
C THR A 57 11.58 -25.40 1.57
N PRO A 58 11.76 -26.60 1.00
CA PRO A 58 11.81 -26.75 -0.46
C PRO A 58 10.42 -26.56 -1.06
N VAL A 59 10.31 -25.73 -2.09
CA VAL A 59 9.03 -25.37 -2.73
C VAL A 59 9.01 -25.56 -4.24
N ALA A 60 10.18 -25.58 -4.89
CA ALA A 60 10.34 -25.81 -6.32
C ALA A 60 11.59 -26.67 -6.57
N ALA A 61 11.89 -26.99 -7.83
CA ALA A 61 13.09 -27.75 -8.20
C ALA A 61 14.38 -27.06 -7.72
N ASP A 62 14.49 -25.75 -7.96
CA ASP A 62 15.75 -25.01 -7.78
C ASP A 62 15.75 -24.01 -6.62
N TYR A 63 14.62 -23.87 -5.91
CA TYR A 63 14.51 -22.88 -4.83
C TYR A 63 14.05 -23.48 -3.49
N TYR A 64 14.60 -22.93 -2.42
CA TYR A 64 13.97 -22.97 -1.10
C TYR A 64 13.19 -21.70 -0.83
N ALA A 65 12.11 -21.83 -0.05
CA ALA A 65 11.39 -20.74 0.56
C ALA A 65 11.79 -20.56 2.03
N PHE A 66 11.70 -19.34 2.54
CA PHE A 66 11.90 -19.01 3.95
C PHE A 66 11.01 -17.84 4.36
N LYS A 67 10.77 -17.66 5.67
CA LYS A 67 9.97 -16.52 6.15
C LYS A 67 10.72 -15.21 5.91
N PHE A 68 10.06 -14.25 5.26
CA PHE A 68 10.63 -12.95 4.96
C PHE A 68 9.58 -11.85 5.16
N GLY A 69 9.72 -11.08 6.24
CA GLY A 69 8.75 -10.06 6.61
C GLY A 69 7.37 -10.67 6.84
N PHE A 70 6.35 -10.10 6.19
CA PHE A 70 4.98 -10.62 6.18
C PHE A 70 4.71 -11.62 5.04
N GLY A 71 5.74 -12.02 4.31
CA GLY A 71 5.62 -12.91 3.16
C GLY A 71 6.71 -13.98 3.11
N VAL A 72 7.01 -14.41 1.89
CA VAL A 72 7.94 -15.51 1.61
C VAL A 72 9.14 -14.98 0.82
N GLY A 73 10.33 -15.33 1.30
CA GLY A 73 11.59 -15.15 0.59
C GLY A 73 11.99 -16.44 -0.12
N PHE A 74 12.72 -16.31 -1.21
CA PHE A 74 13.26 -17.41 -2.02
C PHE A 74 14.77 -17.30 -2.13
N ILE A 75 15.44 -18.44 -2.14
CA ILE A 75 16.89 -18.56 -2.29
C ILE A 75 17.23 -19.82 -3.10
N ASP A 76 18.23 -19.71 -3.95
CA ASP A 76 18.69 -20.80 -4.82
C ASP A 76 19.22 -21.98 -3.99
N LYS A 77 18.77 -23.20 -4.31
CA LYS A 77 19.20 -24.42 -3.60
C LYS A 77 20.69 -24.68 -3.74
N GLY A 78 21.28 -24.39 -4.89
CA GLY A 78 22.70 -24.58 -5.15
C GLY A 78 23.60 -23.64 -4.34
N HIS A 79 23.02 -22.67 -3.62
CA HIS A 79 23.73 -21.76 -2.73
C HIS A 79 23.64 -22.17 -1.26
N LEU A 80 23.03 -23.32 -0.96
CA LEU A 80 22.78 -23.79 0.40
C LEU A 80 23.27 -25.22 0.58
N GLU A 81 23.83 -25.50 1.75
CA GLU A 81 24.23 -26.83 2.19
C GLU A 81 23.71 -27.13 3.60
N SER A 82 23.86 -28.39 4.04
CA SER A 82 23.58 -28.77 5.42
C SER A 82 24.51 -27.99 6.37
N VAL A 83 23.96 -27.50 7.48
CA VAL A 83 24.75 -26.77 8.50
C VAL A 83 25.91 -27.62 8.97
N GLN A 84 27.12 -27.05 8.97
CA GLN A 84 28.32 -27.75 9.41
C GLN A 84 28.55 -27.59 10.93
N GLY A 85 28.98 -28.66 11.59
CA GLY A 85 29.40 -28.63 13.00
C GLY A 85 28.25 -28.37 13.99
N LYS A 86 28.56 -27.63 15.07
CA LYS A 86 27.62 -27.31 16.17
C LYS A 86 26.94 -25.95 16.04
N GLN A 87 27.07 -25.28 14.89
CA GLN A 87 26.47 -23.97 14.69
C GLN A 87 24.95 -24.05 14.79
N LYS A 88 24.34 -23.12 15.53
CA LYS A 88 22.90 -23.06 15.76
C LYS A 88 22.45 -21.61 15.69
N VAL A 89 21.18 -21.43 15.34
CA VAL A 89 20.52 -20.13 15.46
C VAL A 89 20.34 -19.83 16.95
N GLU A 90 20.83 -18.67 17.37
CA GLU A 90 20.70 -18.20 18.74
C GLU A 90 19.41 -17.38 18.92
N ASP A 91 18.63 -17.74 19.95
CA ASP A 91 17.44 -17.00 20.39
C ASP A 91 17.22 -17.17 21.91
N GLY A 92 18.22 -16.79 22.70
CA GLY A 92 18.19 -17.01 24.16
C GLY A 92 17.03 -16.34 24.89
N LEU A 93 16.44 -15.29 24.30
CA LEU A 93 15.31 -14.54 24.87
C LEU A 93 13.95 -14.97 24.29
N GLY A 94 13.91 -15.90 23.34
CA GLY A 94 12.67 -16.32 22.68
C GLY A 94 12.04 -15.23 21.80
N ASP A 95 12.84 -14.28 21.29
CA ASP A 95 12.38 -13.18 20.45
C ASP A 95 11.85 -13.66 19.08
N LEU A 96 12.26 -14.85 18.63
CA LEU A 96 11.68 -15.48 17.44
C LEU A 96 10.23 -15.95 17.65
N ASN A 97 9.77 -16.06 18.90
CA ASN A 97 8.37 -16.41 19.18
C ASN A 97 7.47 -15.17 19.29
N LYS A 98 8.05 -13.96 19.36
CA LYS A 98 7.25 -12.73 19.40
C LYS A 98 6.49 -12.54 18.08
N PRO A 99 5.23 -12.08 18.11
CA PRO A 99 4.53 -11.68 16.90
C PRO A 99 5.26 -10.49 16.26
N LEU A 100 5.21 -10.39 14.94
CA LEU A 100 5.70 -9.22 14.23
C LEU A 100 4.87 -7.99 14.64
N SER A 101 5.54 -6.87 14.86
CA SER A 101 4.85 -5.64 15.27
C SER A 101 4.17 -4.94 14.10
N ASN A 102 3.25 -4.01 14.40
CA ASN A 102 2.69 -3.08 13.43
C ASN A 102 3.68 -1.99 12.96
N GLN A 103 4.89 -1.97 13.52
CA GLN A 103 5.90 -0.99 13.16
C GLN A 103 6.91 -1.62 12.20
N ASN A 104 7.07 -0.98 11.05
CA ASN A 104 8.07 -1.35 10.06
C ASN A 104 9.25 -0.39 10.11
N LEU A 105 10.40 -0.85 9.60
CA LEU A 105 11.44 0.00 9.05
C LEU A 105 11.23 0.18 7.55
N VAL A 106 11.82 1.23 6.98
CA VAL A 106 12.00 1.38 5.55
C VAL A 106 13.45 1.69 5.19
N THR A 107 13.92 1.08 4.10
CA THR A 107 15.26 1.28 3.53
C THR A 107 15.24 2.32 2.40
N TRP A 108 16.22 3.22 2.36
CA TRP A 108 16.40 4.22 1.29
C TRP A 108 17.69 4.04 0.49
N LYS A 109 18.54 3.13 0.97
CA LYS A 109 19.77 2.65 0.35
C LYS A 109 19.84 1.15 0.60
N ASP A 110 20.79 0.49 -0.05
CA ASP A 110 21.17 -0.87 0.35
C ASP A 110 21.64 -0.83 1.81
N THR A 111 20.88 -1.50 2.67
CA THR A 111 21.00 -1.43 4.12
C THR A 111 21.71 -2.69 4.63
N PRO A 112 22.90 -2.57 5.25
CA PRO A 112 23.58 -3.70 5.87
C PRO A 112 22.74 -4.30 6.99
N VAL A 113 22.77 -5.63 7.07
CA VAL A 113 22.14 -6.41 8.14
C VAL A 113 23.22 -7.19 8.86
N TYR A 114 23.14 -7.23 10.19
CA TYR A 114 24.17 -7.77 11.06
C TYR A 114 23.69 -8.97 11.87
N ASN A 115 24.64 -9.82 12.27
CA ASN A 115 24.37 -10.96 13.15
C ASN A 115 24.13 -10.55 14.61
N ALA A 116 24.65 -9.39 15.03
CA ALA A 116 24.44 -8.82 16.36
C ALA A 116 24.21 -7.30 16.26
N PRO A 117 23.64 -6.64 17.28
CA PRO A 117 23.46 -5.19 17.31
C PRO A 117 24.78 -4.46 17.63
N ASP A 118 25.78 -4.72 16.80
CA ASP A 118 27.14 -4.23 16.90
C ASP A 118 27.72 -4.10 15.49
N ILE A 119 28.20 -2.90 15.14
CA ILE A 119 28.76 -2.61 13.82
C ILE A 119 30.02 -3.43 13.52
N SER A 120 30.72 -3.90 14.57
CA SER A 120 31.89 -4.78 14.44
C SER A 120 31.51 -6.25 14.25
N SER A 121 30.23 -6.61 14.42
CA SER A 121 29.79 -7.99 14.22
C SER A 121 29.83 -8.37 12.74
N ALA A 122 29.98 -9.68 12.48
CA ALA A 122 29.93 -10.19 11.13
C ALA A 122 28.61 -9.80 10.45
N PRO A 123 28.65 -9.18 9.26
CA PRO A 123 27.43 -8.86 8.51
C PRO A 123 26.74 -10.14 8.08
N PHE A 124 25.43 -10.18 8.30
CA PHE A 124 24.55 -11.24 7.82
C PHE A 124 24.28 -11.10 6.32
N GLY A 125 24.10 -9.87 5.84
CA GLY A 125 23.65 -9.62 4.48
C GLY A 125 23.34 -8.16 4.23
N VAL A 126 22.53 -7.93 3.20
CA VAL A 126 22.05 -6.60 2.81
C VAL A 126 20.58 -6.72 2.44
N LEU A 127 19.76 -5.78 2.91
CA LEU A 127 18.42 -5.54 2.35
C LEU A 127 18.53 -4.41 1.32
N VAL A 128 17.86 -4.57 0.18
CA VAL A 128 17.88 -3.55 -0.88
C VAL A 128 17.20 -2.24 -0.44
N ASP A 129 17.46 -1.15 -1.16
CA ASP A 129 16.69 0.08 -1.06
C ASP A 129 15.18 -0.14 -1.35
N ASN A 130 14.36 0.81 -0.92
CA ASN A 130 12.92 0.84 -1.20
C ASN A 130 12.12 -0.34 -0.63
N LEU A 131 12.58 -0.95 0.46
CA LEU A 131 11.91 -2.05 1.13
C LEU A 131 11.24 -1.58 2.42
N ARG A 132 10.03 -2.07 2.69
CA ARG A 132 9.39 -2.00 4.01
C ARG A 132 9.54 -3.35 4.70
N TYR A 133 10.01 -3.35 5.94
CA TYR A 133 10.27 -4.59 6.68
C TYR A 133 9.82 -4.51 8.14
N PRO A 134 9.17 -5.53 8.70
CA PRO A 134 8.70 -5.50 10.08
C PRO A 134 9.81 -5.53 11.10
N ILE A 135 9.63 -4.74 12.16
CA ILE A 135 10.49 -4.72 13.34
C ILE A 135 9.91 -5.67 14.39
N ILE A 136 10.74 -6.50 15.02
CA ILE A 136 10.38 -7.24 16.23
C ILE A 136 10.50 -6.31 17.44
N SER A 137 11.67 -5.70 17.61
CA SER A 137 11.97 -4.82 18.74
C SER A 137 13.03 -3.77 18.39
N LYS A 138 13.16 -2.77 19.27
CA LYS A 138 14.17 -1.73 19.22
C LYS A 138 15.03 -1.82 20.46
N LEU A 139 16.35 -1.77 20.29
CA LEU A 139 17.29 -1.98 21.39
C LEU A 139 18.55 -1.12 21.24
N LYS A 140 19.34 -1.08 22.30
CA LYS A 140 20.61 -0.37 22.36
C LYS A 140 21.77 -1.35 22.19
N GLY A 141 22.64 -1.08 21.23
CA GLY A 141 23.89 -1.81 21.03
C GLY A 141 24.96 -1.40 22.03
N ARG A 142 26.16 -2.01 21.92
CA ARG A 142 27.29 -1.75 22.83
C ARG A 142 27.67 -0.27 22.94
N LEU A 143 27.62 0.46 21.81
CA LEU A 143 27.97 1.88 21.73
C LEU A 143 26.75 2.82 21.90
N HIS A 144 25.68 2.36 22.55
CA HIS A 144 24.40 3.09 22.73
C HIS A 144 23.70 3.54 21.43
N GLN A 145 24.18 3.02 20.30
CA GLN A 145 23.51 3.10 19.01
C GLN A 145 22.17 2.37 19.09
N THR A 146 21.19 2.91 18.37
CA THR A 146 19.86 2.30 18.27
C THR A 146 19.86 1.26 17.16
N TRP A 147 19.30 0.09 17.43
CA TRP A 147 19.19 -1.02 16.48
C TRP A 147 17.74 -1.50 16.39
N TYR A 148 17.35 -1.90 15.18
CA TYR A 148 16.12 -2.65 14.93
C TYR A 148 16.44 -4.13 14.86
N GLN A 149 15.79 -4.92 15.71
CA GLN A 149 15.81 -6.38 15.61
C GLN A 149 14.73 -6.81 14.63
N ILE A 150 15.11 -7.62 13.64
CA ILE A 150 14.23 -8.14 12.59
C ILE A 150 14.38 -9.67 12.50
N ARG A 151 13.48 -10.31 11.75
CA ARG A 151 13.49 -11.76 11.53
C ARG A 151 13.63 -12.08 10.05
N ILE A 152 14.65 -12.85 9.68
CA ILE A 152 14.85 -13.36 8.31
C ILE A 152 15.09 -14.86 8.41
N GLY A 153 14.23 -15.70 7.82
CA GLY A 153 14.42 -17.15 7.80
C GLY A 153 14.47 -17.80 9.19
N ASP A 154 13.54 -17.44 10.09
CA ASP A 154 13.49 -17.89 11.49
C ASP A 154 14.82 -17.76 12.25
N ARG A 155 15.51 -16.65 12.04
CA ARG A 155 16.61 -16.17 12.88
C ARG A 155 16.57 -14.67 13.06
N LEU A 156 17.21 -14.21 14.14
CA LEU A 156 17.34 -12.79 14.44
C LEU A 156 18.42 -12.18 13.56
N ALA A 157 18.16 -10.95 13.12
CA ALA A 157 19.11 -10.11 12.43
C ALA A 157 18.90 -8.66 12.85
N TYR A 158 19.91 -7.82 12.66
CA TYR A 158 19.93 -6.48 13.23
C TYR A 158 20.26 -5.43 12.18
N VAL A 159 19.50 -4.34 12.18
CA VAL A 159 19.72 -3.18 11.30
C VAL A 159 20.03 -1.97 12.17
N ASN A 160 21.10 -1.26 11.85
CA ASN A 160 21.41 -0.02 12.54
C ASN A 160 20.36 1.04 12.19
N ALA A 161 19.82 1.73 13.19
CA ALA A 161 18.80 2.75 12.97
C ALA A 161 19.30 4.01 12.23
N MET A 162 20.60 4.12 11.97
CA MET A 162 21.16 5.13 11.06
C MET A 162 21.03 4.74 9.57
N ASP A 163 20.83 3.46 9.27
CA ASP A 163 20.76 2.93 7.89
C ASP A 163 19.34 2.60 7.43
N ALA A 164 18.36 2.74 8.33
CA ALA A 164 16.93 2.58 8.08
C ALA A 164 16.12 3.50 8.99
N GLN A 165 14.86 3.76 8.65
CA GLN A 165 13.99 4.66 9.41
C GLN A 165 12.71 3.95 9.78
N GLU A 166 12.07 4.39 10.85
CA GLU A 166 10.72 3.95 11.17
C GLU A 166 9.74 4.37 10.07
N ASP A 167 8.83 3.46 9.75
CA ASP A 167 7.73 3.69 8.83
C ASP A 167 6.71 4.70 9.40
N ASN A 168 6.47 5.76 8.64
CA ASN A 168 5.48 6.78 8.94
C ASN A 168 4.14 6.59 8.22
N GLY A 169 3.96 5.45 7.54
CA GLY A 169 2.71 5.03 6.92
C GLY A 169 2.67 5.21 5.41
N ILE A 170 1.58 4.74 4.82
CA ILE A 170 1.25 4.89 3.40
C ILE A 170 0.21 6.00 3.23
N PRO A 171 0.45 7.01 2.39
CA PRO A 171 -0.53 8.05 2.10
C PRO A 171 -1.64 7.54 1.16
N ILE A 172 -2.88 7.86 1.48
CA ILE A 172 -4.01 7.79 0.54
C ILE A 172 -4.23 9.19 -0.04
N LEU A 173 -3.90 9.39 -1.31
CA LEU A 173 -4.09 10.64 -2.02
C LEU A 173 -5.56 10.81 -2.41
N THR A 174 -6.10 12.01 -2.18
CA THR A 174 -7.50 12.33 -2.48
C THR A 174 -7.59 13.41 -3.55
N TYR A 175 -8.29 13.07 -4.63
CA TYR A 175 -8.64 13.95 -5.74
C TYR A 175 -10.17 13.96 -5.93
N HIS A 176 -10.71 14.97 -6.62
CA HIS A 176 -12.12 14.99 -7.02
C HIS A 176 -12.22 15.46 -8.47
N HIS A 177 -12.29 16.78 -8.68
CA HIS A 177 -12.56 17.36 -9.99
C HIS A 177 -11.24 17.71 -10.69
N ILE A 178 -11.07 17.23 -11.93
CA ILE A 178 -9.88 17.53 -12.74
C ILE A 178 -10.29 18.40 -13.92
N LEU A 179 -9.64 19.55 -14.13
CA LEU A 179 -9.96 20.46 -15.24
C LEU A 179 -8.72 20.98 -15.93
N ARG A 180 -8.83 21.33 -17.21
CA ARG A 180 -7.79 22.13 -17.85
C ARG A 180 -7.86 23.57 -17.33
N ASP A 181 -6.72 24.27 -17.30
CA ASP A 181 -6.67 25.62 -16.74
C ASP A 181 -7.56 26.60 -17.52
N GLU A 182 -7.58 26.47 -18.85
CA GLU A 182 -8.40 27.27 -19.75
C GLU A 182 -9.90 27.00 -19.61
N GLU A 183 -10.29 25.79 -19.21
CA GLU A 183 -11.68 25.41 -18.97
C GLU A 183 -12.16 25.83 -17.57
N ASN A 184 -11.25 25.87 -16.60
CA ASN A 184 -11.55 26.13 -15.21
C ASN A 184 -11.87 27.61 -14.99
N THR A 185 -13.09 28.00 -15.34
CA THR A 185 -13.64 29.35 -15.15
C THR A 185 -14.43 29.47 -13.84
N ARG A 186 -15.12 28.40 -13.43
CA ARG A 186 -16.02 28.40 -12.26
C ARG A 186 -15.38 27.86 -10.98
N PHE A 187 -14.40 26.96 -11.08
CA PHE A 187 -13.85 26.22 -9.94
C PHE A 187 -12.40 26.62 -9.59
N ARG A 188 -11.96 27.82 -9.99
CA ARG A 188 -10.58 28.31 -9.80
C ARG A 188 -10.16 28.37 -8.33
N HIS A 189 -11.10 28.60 -7.43
CA HIS A 189 -10.88 28.73 -5.99
C HIS A 189 -11.41 27.53 -5.20
N THR A 190 -11.81 26.45 -5.88
CA THR A 190 -12.26 25.22 -5.22
C THR A 190 -11.04 24.36 -4.89
N SER A 191 -10.80 24.11 -3.61
CA SER A 191 -9.64 23.34 -3.12
C SER A 191 -9.59 21.90 -3.64
N THR A 192 -10.76 21.31 -3.95
CA THR A 192 -10.91 19.95 -4.48
C THR A 192 -10.85 19.87 -6.02
N THR A 193 -10.51 20.97 -6.69
CA THR A 193 -10.29 21.00 -8.15
C THR A 193 -8.81 21.09 -8.47
N THR A 194 -8.26 20.06 -9.12
CA THR A 194 -6.86 20.00 -9.54
C THR A 194 -6.75 20.21 -11.05
N SER A 195 -5.73 20.93 -11.52
CA SER A 195 -5.55 21.09 -12.96
C SER A 195 -4.98 19.83 -13.62
N VAL A 196 -5.27 19.60 -14.91
CA VAL A 196 -4.67 18.47 -15.66
C VAL A 196 -3.15 18.56 -15.62
N ARG A 197 -2.58 19.77 -15.74
CA ARG A 197 -1.12 19.98 -15.67
C ARG A 197 -0.58 19.56 -14.31
N ALA A 198 -1.20 20.02 -13.22
CA ALA A 198 -0.77 19.66 -11.88
C ALA A 198 -0.88 18.14 -11.65
N PHE A 199 -2.03 17.54 -11.99
CA PHE A 199 -2.24 16.10 -11.86
C PHE A 199 -1.20 15.30 -12.66
N SER A 200 -0.97 15.66 -13.93
CA SER A 200 0.04 15.01 -14.77
C SER A 200 1.44 15.11 -14.17
N ASN A 201 1.85 16.30 -13.72
CA ASN A 201 3.16 16.50 -13.08
C ASN A 201 3.32 15.65 -11.81
N GLN A 202 2.26 15.52 -11.02
CA GLN A 202 2.26 14.69 -9.81
C GLN A 202 2.41 13.20 -10.15
N MET A 203 1.70 12.70 -11.16
CA MET A 203 1.82 11.30 -11.59
C MET A 203 3.20 11.01 -12.21
N THR A 204 3.71 11.92 -13.04
CA THR A 204 5.08 11.86 -13.58
C THR A 204 6.11 11.78 -12.45
N TRP A 205 5.97 12.64 -11.43
CA TRP A 205 6.87 12.64 -10.28
C TRP A 205 6.82 11.34 -9.48
N LEU A 206 5.63 10.77 -9.25
CA LEU A 206 5.49 9.48 -8.57
C LEU A 206 6.21 8.37 -9.32
N ARG A 207 6.03 8.30 -10.65
CA ARG A 207 6.75 7.37 -11.53
C ARG A 207 8.26 7.56 -11.42
N ASP A 208 8.75 8.78 -11.56
CA ASP A 208 10.19 9.09 -11.60
C ASP A 208 10.89 8.81 -10.27
N ARG A 209 10.16 8.94 -9.16
CA ARG A 209 10.65 8.58 -7.83
C ARG A 209 10.42 7.11 -7.48
N GLY A 210 9.87 6.31 -8.38
CA GLY A 210 9.66 4.88 -8.20
C GLY A 210 8.63 4.54 -7.13
N TYR A 211 7.56 5.34 -7.01
CA TYR A 211 6.43 5.01 -6.15
C TYR A 211 5.54 3.94 -6.80
N ALA A 212 5.19 2.92 -6.02
CA ALA A 212 4.11 2.01 -6.37
C ALA A 212 2.74 2.66 -6.08
N THR A 213 1.78 2.46 -6.99
CA THR A 213 0.38 2.85 -6.77
C THR A 213 -0.41 1.63 -6.31
N LEU A 214 -0.76 1.60 -5.02
CA LEU A 214 -1.47 0.49 -4.41
C LEU A 214 -2.97 0.60 -4.69
N THR A 215 -3.58 -0.56 -4.97
CA THR A 215 -5.03 -0.72 -4.88
C THR A 215 -5.49 -0.68 -3.42
N MET A 216 -6.78 -0.48 -3.18
CA MET A 216 -7.33 -0.57 -1.83
C MET A 216 -7.26 -1.99 -1.25
N TYR A 217 -7.24 -3.05 -2.08
CA TYR A 217 -7.00 -4.43 -1.64
C TYR A 217 -5.60 -4.61 -1.06
N GLN A 218 -4.59 -4.10 -1.76
CA GLN A 218 -3.21 -4.08 -1.28
C GLN A 218 -3.05 -3.21 -0.03
N LEU A 219 -3.77 -2.08 0.05
CA LEU A 219 -3.77 -1.27 1.26
C LEU A 219 -4.41 -2.00 2.44
N GLU A 220 -5.46 -2.79 2.21
CA GLU A 220 -6.04 -3.68 3.22
C GLU A 220 -5.00 -4.70 3.72
N ASP A 221 -4.28 -5.35 2.80
CA ASP A 221 -3.19 -6.27 3.16
C ASP A 221 -2.08 -5.59 3.96
N TYR A 222 -1.76 -4.34 3.64
CA TYR A 222 -0.81 -3.53 4.41
C TYR A 222 -1.30 -3.27 5.83
N ILE A 223 -2.56 -2.83 5.99
CA ILE A 223 -3.13 -2.51 7.31
C ILE A 223 -3.15 -3.74 8.23
N TYR A 224 -3.40 -4.91 7.66
CA TYR A 224 -3.45 -6.19 8.37
C TYR A 224 -2.15 -7.00 8.32
N ASN A 225 -1.04 -6.42 7.84
CA ASN A 225 0.27 -7.08 7.80
C ASN A 225 0.26 -8.43 7.06
N ARG A 226 -0.44 -8.53 5.93
CA ARG A 226 -0.59 -9.76 5.15
C ARG A 226 0.39 -9.89 3.98
N ALA A 227 1.09 -8.82 3.62
CA ALA A 227 2.01 -8.80 2.49
C ALA A 227 3.15 -7.77 2.68
N ASN A 228 4.25 -7.99 1.95
CA ASN A 228 5.36 -7.05 1.90
C ASN A 228 5.12 -5.96 0.83
N PHE A 229 5.49 -4.72 1.13
CA PHE A 229 5.29 -3.57 0.25
C PHE A 229 6.57 -2.74 0.10
N PRO A 230 6.71 -1.96 -0.99
CA PRO A 230 7.86 -1.07 -1.12
C PRO A 230 7.76 0.10 -0.13
N ALA A 231 8.90 0.70 0.20
CA ALA A 231 8.96 1.87 1.06
C ALA A 231 8.22 3.08 0.44
N ARG A 232 8.36 3.24 -0.89
CA ARG A 232 7.71 4.25 -1.73
C ARG A 232 6.42 3.66 -2.30
N ALA A 233 5.32 3.83 -1.58
CA ALA A 233 3.99 3.41 -1.98
C ALA A 233 2.97 4.50 -1.67
N VAL A 234 1.96 4.67 -2.53
CA VAL A 234 0.80 5.55 -2.30
C VAL A 234 -0.47 4.85 -2.81
N ALA A 235 -1.64 5.17 -2.25
CA ALA A 235 -2.93 4.84 -2.86
C ALA A 235 -3.53 6.09 -3.50
N ILE A 236 -4.06 6.00 -4.72
CA ILE A 236 -4.67 7.14 -5.42
C ILE A 236 -6.18 6.97 -5.41
N THR A 237 -6.90 7.95 -4.86
CA THR A 237 -8.37 7.90 -4.73
C THR A 237 -9.04 9.14 -5.29
N PHE A 238 -10.23 8.95 -5.87
CA PHE A 238 -11.10 10.00 -6.40
C PHE A 238 -12.49 9.88 -5.78
N ASP A 239 -13.01 10.96 -5.19
CA ASP A 239 -14.39 10.98 -4.69
C ASP A 239 -15.38 11.49 -5.77
N ASP A 240 -16.67 11.42 -5.46
CA ASP A 240 -17.83 11.92 -6.20
C ASP A 240 -18.21 11.21 -7.52
N GLY A 241 -17.31 10.50 -8.19
CA GLY A 241 -17.60 9.85 -9.48
C GLY A 241 -17.79 10.84 -10.64
N LEU A 242 -16.99 11.91 -10.66
CA LEU A 242 -17.10 13.01 -11.63
C LEU A 242 -16.62 12.60 -13.03
N LYS A 243 -17.32 13.08 -14.06
CA LYS A 243 -17.00 12.87 -15.49
C LYS A 243 -15.63 13.44 -15.88
N SER A 244 -15.13 14.45 -15.18
CA SER A 244 -13.77 14.96 -15.37
C SER A 244 -12.70 13.89 -15.13
N VAL A 245 -12.93 12.97 -14.20
CA VAL A 245 -11.98 11.89 -13.86
C VAL A 245 -11.80 10.96 -15.06
N SER A 246 -12.90 10.47 -15.65
CA SER A 246 -12.83 9.64 -16.87
C SER A 246 -12.25 10.39 -18.07
N ARG A 247 -12.47 11.70 -18.14
CA ARG A 247 -11.99 12.54 -19.25
C ARG A 247 -10.51 12.86 -19.16
N TYR A 248 -9.99 13.15 -17.97
CA TYR A 248 -8.65 13.73 -17.80
C TYR A 248 -7.71 12.93 -16.91
N ALA A 249 -8.18 12.34 -15.81
CA ALA A 249 -7.31 11.54 -14.95
C ALA A 249 -7.02 10.16 -15.57
N TYR A 250 -8.04 9.52 -16.16
CA TYR A 250 -7.92 8.20 -16.74
C TYR A 250 -6.82 8.08 -17.81
N PRO A 251 -6.73 8.95 -18.82
CA PRO A 251 -5.65 8.85 -19.82
C PRO A 251 -4.24 8.97 -19.21
N VAL A 252 -4.07 9.85 -18.21
CA VAL A 252 -2.78 10.06 -17.53
C VAL A 252 -2.38 8.83 -16.72
N LEU A 253 -3.30 8.29 -15.92
CA LEU A 253 -3.03 7.09 -15.12
C LEU A 253 -2.74 5.87 -16.01
N LYS A 254 -3.50 5.72 -17.11
CA LYS A 254 -3.29 4.66 -18.10
C LYS A 254 -1.91 4.76 -18.76
N GLN A 255 -1.48 5.96 -19.12
CA GLN A 255 -0.17 6.20 -19.72
C GLN A 255 0.99 5.76 -18.79
N TYR A 256 0.81 5.86 -17.47
CA TYR A 256 1.83 5.51 -16.49
C TYR A 256 1.64 4.13 -15.83
N ASP A 257 0.71 3.31 -16.34
CA ASP A 257 0.34 2.01 -15.75
C ASP A 257 0.03 2.10 -14.24
N MET A 258 -0.63 3.18 -13.84
CA MET A 258 -1.04 3.42 -12.46
C MET A 258 -2.49 2.99 -12.26
N LYS A 259 -2.77 2.36 -11.11
CA LYS A 259 -4.14 2.04 -10.68
C LYS A 259 -4.66 3.08 -9.70
N ALA A 260 -5.97 3.26 -9.68
CA ALA A 260 -6.64 4.16 -8.75
C ALA A 260 -7.99 3.60 -8.30
N THR A 261 -8.54 4.17 -7.24
CA THR A 261 -9.89 3.87 -6.77
C THR A 261 -10.80 5.08 -6.93
N ALA A 262 -11.97 4.91 -7.51
CA ALA A 262 -13.00 5.94 -7.55
C ALA A 262 -14.13 5.58 -6.59
N PHE A 263 -14.36 6.41 -5.58
CA PHE A 263 -15.52 6.33 -4.70
C PHE A 263 -16.71 7.01 -5.37
N ILE A 264 -17.69 6.21 -5.78
CA ILE A 264 -18.81 6.62 -6.63
C ILE A 264 -20.07 6.83 -5.78
N ILE A 265 -20.74 7.97 -6.01
CA ILE A 265 -22.09 8.19 -5.50
C ILE A 265 -23.06 7.50 -6.47
N SER A 266 -23.51 6.31 -6.11
CA SER A 266 -24.20 5.43 -7.07
C SER A 266 -25.52 6.01 -7.62
N SER A 267 -26.24 6.85 -6.87
CA SER A 267 -27.44 7.54 -7.39
C SER A 267 -27.14 8.65 -8.42
N ARG A 268 -25.89 9.09 -8.52
CA ARG A 268 -25.48 10.16 -9.46
C ARG A 268 -24.98 9.62 -10.80
N ILE A 269 -24.76 8.30 -10.91
CA ILE A 269 -24.38 7.63 -12.16
C ILE A 269 -25.43 7.94 -13.24
N LYS A 270 -24.97 8.34 -14.42
CA LYS A 270 -25.86 8.68 -15.53
C LYS A 270 -26.11 7.46 -16.41
N ARG A 271 -27.34 7.33 -16.92
CA ARG A 271 -27.66 6.27 -17.88
C ARG A 271 -26.87 6.44 -19.18
N HIS A 272 -26.75 7.69 -19.65
CA HIS A 272 -26.06 8.06 -20.88
C HIS A 272 -25.04 9.18 -20.62
N PRO A 273 -23.96 9.27 -21.42
CA PRO A 273 -22.99 10.36 -21.30
C PRO A 273 -23.63 11.74 -21.45
N GLN A 274 -23.30 12.65 -20.54
CA GLN A 274 -23.68 14.06 -20.66
C GLN A 274 -22.77 14.78 -21.66
N LYS A 275 -23.26 15.78 -22.41
CA LYS A 275 -22.40 16.69 -23.19
C LYS A 275 -21.43 17.39 -22.24
N TRP A 276 -20.13 17.39 -22.55
CA TRP A 276 -19.12 17.99 -21.67
C TRP A 276 -19.39 19.47 -21.39
N ASN A 277 -19.40 19.85 -20.12
CA ASN A 277 -19.51 21.23 -19.67
C ASN A 277 -18.64 21.45 -18.41
N PRO A 278 -17.45 22.08 -18.55
CA PRO A 278 -16.53 22.30 -17.43
C PRO A 278 -17.05 23.33 -16.41
N ARG A 279 -18.15 24.05 -16.71
CA ARG A 279 -18.80 24.98 -15.77
C ARG A 279 -19.77 24.28 -14.83
N SER A 280 -19.87 22.95 -14.85
CA SER A 280 -20.79 22.18 -14.02
C SER A 280 -20.14 20.89 -13.51
N LEU A 281 -20.53 20.44 -12.32
CA LEU A 281 -20.19 19.09 -11.87
C LEU A 281 -21.04 18.08 -12.65
N GLN A 282 -20.39 17.32 -13.51
CA GLN A 282 -20.99 16.25 -14.29
C GLN A 282 -20.53 14.91 -13.73
N PHE A 283 -21.40 13.91 -13.75
CA PHE A 283 -21.13 12.59 -13.19
C PHE A 283 -20.98 11.57 -14.32
N MET A 284 -20.14 10.56 -14.08
CA MET A 284 -19.90 9.52 -15.07
C MET A 284 -21.17 8.74 -15.39
N SER A 285 -21.31 8.39 -16.66
CA SER A 285 -22.33 7.46 -17.13
C SER A 285 -21.89 6.00 -17.01
N VAL A 286 -22.85 5.07 -17.19
CA VAL A 286 -22.58 3.63 -17.23
C VAL A 286 -21.47 3.28 -18.23
N SER A 287 -21.51 3.83 -19.45
CA SER A 287 -20.48 3.54 -20.46
C SER A 287 -19.12 4.16 -20.13
N GLU A 288 -19.09 5.30 -19.45
CA GLU A 288 -17.84 5.93 -19.00
C GLU A 288 -17.18 5.17 -17.84
N LEU A 289 -17.97 4.64 -16.91
CA LEU A 289 -17.47 3.75 -15.86
C LEU A 289 -16.87 2.47 -16.47
N ARG A 290 -17.61 1.81 -17.39
CA ARG A 290 -17.10 0.63 -18.09
C ARG A 290 -15.83 0.91 -18.89
N LYS A 291 -15.70 2.11 -19.47
CA LYS A 291 -14.53 2.49 -20.27
C LYS A 291 -13.24 2.57 -19.44
N ILE A 292 -13.32 2.95 -18.16
CA ILE A 292 -12.14 3.23 -17.34
C ILE A 292 -11.81 2.13 -16.33
N SER A 293 -12.54 1.00 -16.36
CA SER A 293 -12.44 -0.09 -15.39
C SER A 293 -11.12 -0.87 -15.46
N ASP A 294 -10.32 -0.68 -16.52
CA ASP A 294 -8.98 -1.25 -16.62
C ASP A 294 -7.96 -0.53 -15.70
N VAL A 295 -8.25 0.72 -15.31
CA VAL A 295 -7.41 1.55 -14.44
C VAL A 295 -8.05 1.79 -13.07
N PHE A 296 -9.37 1.90 -13.04
CA PHE A 296 -10.13 2.24 -11.84
C PHE A 296 -10.88 1.05 -11.24
N ASP A 297 -10.70 0.88 -9.94
CA ASP A 297 -11.62 0.11 -9.11
C ASP A 297 -12.73 1.05 -8.55
N PHE A 298 -13.98 0.58 -8.53
CA PHE A 298 -15.14 1.41 -8.18
C PHE A 298 -15.71 1.06 -6.81
N GLN A 299 -15.59 1.99 -5.87
CA GLN A 299 -15.95 1.78 -4.48
C GLN A 299 -17.05 2.74 -4.04
N SER A 300 -17.57 2.59 -2.82
CA SER A 300 -18.78 3.30 -2.43
C SER A 300 -18.50 4.71 -1.91
N HIS A 301 -19.17 5.71 -2.45
CA HIS A 301 -19.37 7.01 -1.81
C HIS A 301 -20.84 7.21 -1.41
N THR A 302 -21.47 6.13 -0.92
CA THR A 302 -22.91 6.05 -0.59
C THR A 302 -23.81 6.05 -1.84
N HIS A 303 -25.11 5.83 -1.64
CA HIS A 303 -26.10 5.92 -2.71
C HIS A 303 -26.70 7.33 -2.76
N PHE A 304 -27.41 7.73 -1.71
CA PHE A 304 -28.17 8.98 -1.63
C PHE A 304 -27.64 9.93 -0.53
N LEU A 305 -26.77 9.45 0.36
CA LEU A 305 -26.35 10.17 1.57
C LEU A 305 -25.32 11.28 1.35
N HIS A 306 -24.78 11.43 0.13
CA HIS A 306 -23.85 12.51 -0.20
C HIS A 306 -24.54 13.88 -0.37
N ARG A 307 -25.09 14.40 0.73
CA ARG A 307 -25.76 15.71 0.84
C ARG A 307 -25.50 16.32 2.22
N VAL A 308 -25.72 17.63 2.31
CA VAL A 308 -25.73 18.35 3.57
C VAL A 308 -27.15 18.83 3.92
N ASP A 309 -27.40 19.05 5.21
CA ASP A 309 -28.61 19.69 5.72
C ASP A 309 -28.54 21.23 5.59
N GLY A 310 -29.56 21.92 6.12
CA GLY A 310 -29.63 23.39 6.13
C GLY A 310 -28.48 24.07 6.88
N HIS A 311 -27.79 23.36 7.77
CA HIS A 311 -26.62 23.85 8.52
C HIS A 311 -25.29 23.40 7.90
N ARG A 312 -25.31 22.90 6.66
CA ARG A 312 -24.15 22.38 5.95
C ARG A 312 -23.47 21.18 6.63
N ARG A 313 -24.20 20.44 7.47
CA ARG A 313 -23.70 19.19 8.08
C ARG A 313 -24.08 17.99 7.22
N PRO A 314 -23.26 16.93 7.15
CA PRO A 314 -23.61 15.71 6.43
C PRO A 314 -24.97 15.16 6.89
N ILE A 315 -25.90 14.94 5.95
CA ILE A 315 -27.23 14.38 6.30
C ILE A 315 -27.11 12.99 6.92
N LEU A 316 -25.99 12.30 6.71
CA LEU A 316 -25.65 11.03 7.35
C LEU A 316 -25.91 11.07 8.87
N TYR A 317 -25.65 12.20 9.53
CA TYR A 317 -25.80 12.34 10.98
C TYR A 317 -27.26 12.32 11.46
N SER A 318 -28.22 12.69 10.61
CA SER A 318 -29.64 12.75 10.96
C SER A 318 -30.43 11.53 10.44
N ARG A 319 -29.75 10.52 9.89
CA ARG A 319 -30.39 9.28 9.42
C ARG A 319 -30.32 8.20 10.49
N SER A 320 -31.39 7.40 10.57
CA SER A 320 -31.41 6.21 11.41
C SER A 320 -30.40 5.17 10.91
N TYR A 321 -29.96 4.29 11.82
CA TYR A 321 -29.10 3.16 11.48
C TYR A 321 -29.62 2.37 10.27
N HIS A 322 -30.91 2.02 10.25
CA HIS A 322 -31.53 1.25 9.17
C HIS A 322 -31.44 1.97 7.81
N ASN A 323 -31.69 3.29 7.79
CA ASN A 323 -31.58 4.08 6.56
C ASN A 323 -30.14 4.17 6.05
N ILE A 324 -29.17 4.24 6.96
CA ILE A 324 -27.74 4.26 6.59
C ILE A 324 -27.31 2.90 6.03
N LEU A 325 -27.65 1.81 6.72
CA LEU A 325 -27.36 0.44 6.29
C LEU A 325 -27.95 0.17 4.90
N PHE A 326 -29.23 0.47 4.71
CA PHE A 326 -29.91 0.24 3.43
C PHE A 326 -29.27 1.05 2.28
N ASP A 327 -28.88 2.30 2.53
CA ASP A 327 -28.20 3.13 1.53
C ASP A 327 -26.83 2.56 1.14
N PHE A 328 -26.06 2.11 2.12
CA PHE A 328 -24.75 1.49 1.94
C PHE A 328 -24.84 0.21 1.11
N GLU A 329 -25.73 -0.71 1.47
CA GLU A 329 -25.95 -1.93 0.70
C GLU A 329 -26.46 -1.63 -0.71
N ARG A 330 -27.38 -0.67 -0.86
CA ARG A 330 -27.87 -0.25 -2.17
C ARG A 330 -26.75 0.28 -3.04
N SER A 331 -25.82 1.03 -2.47
CA SER A 331 -24.65 1.51 -3.19
C SER A 331 -23.75 0.38 -3.66
N ARG A 332 -23.47 -0.61 -2.79
CA ARG A 332 -22.71 -1.81 -3.17
C ARG A 332 -23.38 -2.59 -4.29
N ARG A 333 -24.68 -2.88 -4.17
CA ARG A 333 -25.46 -3.59 -5.21
C ARG A 333 -25.42 -2.85 -6.55
N ALA A 334 -25.54 -1.52 -6.54
CA ALA A 334 -25.47 -0.73 -7.76
C ALA A 334 -24.09 -0.76 -8.43
N LEU A 335 -23.01 -0.84 -7.65
CA LEU A 335 -21.63 -0.82 -8.15
C LEU A 335 -21.08 -2.20 -8.55
N ALA A 336 -21.66 -3.28 -8.04
CA ALA A 336 -21.25 -4.66 -8.34
C ALA A 336 -21.30 -5.02 -9.84
N GLN A 337 -22.00 -4.23 -10.67
CA GLN A 337 -22.00 -4.39 -12.13
C GLN A 337 -20.74 -3.84 -12.83
N PHE A 338 -19.86 -3.15 -12.11
CA PHE A 338 -18.65 -2.48 -12.64
C PHE A 338 -17.35 -2.99 -12.01
N THR A 339 -17.41 -3.60 -10.82
CA THR A 339 -16.26 -4.19 -10.12
C THR A 339 -16.70 -5.48 -9.42
N PRO A 340 -15.84 -6.51 -9.31
CA PRO A 340 -16.20 -7.75 -8.62
C PRO A 340 -16.57 -7.57 -7.14
N HIS A 341 -15.92 -6.61 -6.46
CA HIS A 341 -16.10 -6.43 -5.03
C HIS A 341 -16.18 -4.95 -4.65
N VAL A 342 -17.13 -4.62 -3.78
CA VAL A 342 -17.33 -3.26 -3.27
C VAL A 342 -17.10 -3.26 -1.76
N PHE A 343 -15.84 -3.35 -1.33
CA PHE A 343 -15.47 -3.50 0.08
C PHE A 343 -15.11 -2.19 0.78
N TYR A 344 -15.01 -1.08 0.05
CA TYR A 344 -14.48 0.16 0.61
C TYR A 344 -15.48 1.32 0.53
N LEU A 345 -15.49 2.13 1.58
CA LEU A 345 -16.38 3.28 1.73
C LEU A 345 -15.57 4.58 1.85
N SER A 346 -15.98 5.63 1.15
CA SER A 346 -15.59 7.00 1.49
C SER A 346 -16.78 7.68 2.16
N TYR A 347 -16.61 8.21 3.37
CA TYR A 347 -17.69 8.91 4.06
C TYR A 347 -17.96 10.26 3.37
N PRO A 348 -19.23 10.61 3.07
CA PRO A 348 -19.56 11.92 2.53
C PRO A 348 -19.02 13.06 3.40
N PHE A 349 -18.26 13.96 2.79
CA PHE A 349 -17.62 15.10 3.46
C PHE A 349 -16.69 14.69 4.63
N GLY A 350 -16.28 13.42 4.69
CA GLY A 350 -15.55 12.83 5.82
C GLY A 350 -16.36 12.69 7.10
N GLY A 351 -17.68 12.89 7.04
CA GLY A 351 -18.53 12.81 8.22
C GLY A 351 -18.86 11.38 8.60
N TYR A 352 -18.62 11.01 9.86
CA TYR A 352 -18.97 9.71 10.41
C TYR A 352 -19.38 9.84 11.89
N ASN A 353 -20.14 8.86 12.39
CA ASN A 353 -20.46 8.71 13.80
C ASN A 353 -20.57 7.21 14.13
N ALA A 354 -20.79 6.84 15.39
CA ALA A 354 -20.87 5.44 15.81
C ALA A 354 -21.95 4.65 15.02
N THR A 355 -23.10 5.28 14.75
CA THR A 355 -24.19 4.70 13.96
C THR A 355 -23.75 4.37 12.53
N ALA A 356 -23.07 5.31 11.85
CA ALA A 356 -22.57 5.11 10.50
C ALA A 356 -21.45 4.08 10.44
N ILE A 357 -20.55 4.05 11.42
CA ILE A 357 -19.49 3.03 11.52
C ILE A 357 -20.11 1.65 11.67
N LYS A 358 -21.11 1.49 12.55
CA LYS A 358 -21.83 0.22 12.73
C LYS A 358 -22.50 -0.21 11.43
N ALA A 359 -23.27 0.68 10.81
CA ALA A 359 -23.94 0.40 9.55
C ALA A 359 -22.97 0.05 8.41
N ALA A 360 -21.79 0.68 8.36
CA ALA A 360 -20.78 0.38 7.36
C ALA A 360 -20.21 -1.04 7.52
N LYS A 361 -19.90 -1.44 8.76
CA LYS A 361 -19.47 -2.82 9.07
C LYS A 361 -20.53 -3.84 8.71
N ASP A 362 -21.78 -3.59 9.12
CA ASP A 362 -22.90 -4.51 8.89
C ASP A 362 -23.28 -4.59 7.38
N ALA A 363 -23.04 -3.53 6.60
CA ALA A 363 -23.14 -3.55 5.15
C ALA A 363 -22.00 -4.35 4.46
N GLY A 364 -21.02 -4.84 5.24
CA GLY A 364 -19.89 -5.64 4.78
C GLY A 364 -18.70 -4.83 4.27
N PHE A 365 -18.58 -3.52 4.59
CA PHE A 365 -17.38 -2.76 4.24
C PHE A 365 -16.21 -3.15 5.14
N HIS A 366 -15.05 -3.38 4.53
CA HIS A 366 -13.82 -3.75 5.24
C HIS A 366 -13.05 -2.52 5.70
N LEU A 367 -12.97 -1.49 4.84
CA LEU A 367 -12.29 -0.23 5.13
C LEU A 367 -13.22 0.95 4.84
N ALA A 368 -13.04 2.03 5.59
CA ALA A 368 -13.63 3.32 5.28
C ALA A 368 -12.65 4.48 5.46
N VAL A 369 -12.67 5.41 4.51
CA VAL A 369 -11.80 6.59 4.47
C VAL A 369 -12.52 7.86 4.88
N THR A 370 -11.78 8.77 5.53
CA THR A 370 -12.27 10.04 6.07
C THR A 370 -11.56 11.23 5.42
N THR A 371 -11.82 12.46 5.89
CA THR A 371 -11.05 13.66 5.53
C THR A 371 -9.98 14.04 6.56
N VAL A 372 -9.81 13.22 7.61
CA VAL A 372 -8.77 13.43 8.62
C VAL A 372 -7.40 13.33 7.95
N ARG A 373 -6.59 14.39 8.09
CA ARG A 373 -5.25 14.46 7.48
C ARG A 373 -4.31 13.45 8.13
N GLY A 374 -3.67 12.63 7.31
CA GLY A 374 -2.61 11.74 7.77
C GLY A 374 -2.31 10.59 6.80
N LYS A 375 -1.37 9.75 7.18
CA LYS A 375 -1.04 8.49 6.51
C LYS A 375 -1.66 7.34 7.28
N VAL A 376 -1.88 6.24 6.56
CA VAL A 376 -2.36 4.99 7.14
C VAL A 376 -1.18 4.17 7.63
N LYS A 377 -1.33 3.55 8.80
CA LYS A 377 -0.37 2.62 9.40
C LYS A 377 -1.05 1.29 9.73
N PRO A 378 -0.30 0.17 9.84
CA PRO A 378 -0.85 -1.07 10.33
C PRO A 378 -1.41 -0.90 11.74
N GLY A 379 -2.57 -1.50 11.99
CA GLY A 379 -3.32 -1.34 13.25
C GLY A 379 -4.13 -0.04 13.38
N ASP A 380 -4.10 0.87 12.40
CA ASP A 380 -5.09 1.96 12.35
C ASP A 380 -6.51 1.38 12.31
N ASN A 381 -7.49 2.14 12.83
CA ASN A 381 -8.88 1.71 12.76
C ASN A 381 -9.32 1.62 11.29
N PRO A 382 -9.70 0.42 10.79
CA PRO A 382 -10.00 0.22 9.37
C PRO A 382 -11.18 1.06 8.89
N MET A 383 -12.08 1.48 9.79
CA MET A 383 -13.24 2.29 9.46
C MET A 383 -13.00 3.80 9.54
N LEU A 384 -11.78 4.25 9.84
CA LEU A 384 -11.44 5.66 10.07
C LEU A 384 -10.12 6.06 9.38
N LEU A 385 -9.83 5.50 8.21
CA LEU A 385 -8.56 5.73 7.53
C LEU A 385 -8.38 7.20 7.17
N LYS A 386 -7.17 7.69 7.42
CA LYS A 386 -6.75 9.06 7.14
C LYS A 386 -6.36 9.21 5.67
N ARG A 387 -6.48 10.42 5.13
CA ARG A 387 -6.12 10.74 3.74
C ARG A 387 -5.32 12.02 3.65
N LEU A 388 -4.66 12.22 2.51
CA LEU A 388 -3.98 13.45 2.15
C LEU A 388 -4.65 14.06 0.91
N TYR A 389 -5.23 15.23 1.08
CA TYR A 389 -5.66 16.06 -0.04
C TYR A 389 -4.43 16.72 -0.64
N ILE A 390 -4.22 16.55 -1.95
CA ILE A 390 -3.25 17.35 -2.69
C ILE A 390 -4.02 18.54 -3.27
N LEU A 391 -3.84 19.68 -2.63
CA LEU A 391 -4.55 20.90 -2.97
C LEU A 391 -4.06 21.42 -4.32
N ARG A 392 -4.93 22.18 -4.99
CA ARG A 392 -4.59 22.89 -6.25
C ARG A 392 -3.31 23.72 -6.14
N THR A 393 -3.06 24.31 -4.97
CA THR A 393 -1.93 25.20 -4.70
C THR A 393 -0.67 24.46 -4.29
N ASP A 394 -0.75 23.16 -4.01
CA ASP A 394 0.40 22.41 -3.53
C ASP A 394 1.44 22.26 -4.64
N SER A 395 2.65 22.73 -4.37
CA SER A 395 3.82 22.46 -5.21
C SER A 395 4.18 20.98 -5.19
N LEU A 396 4.95 20.52 -6.18
CA LEU A 396 5.53 19.17 -6.15
C LEU A 396 6.40 18.95 -4.91
N GLU A 397 7.06 19.99 -4.40
CA GLU A 397 7.82 19.95 -3.16
C GLU A 397 6.92 19.73 -1.94
N THR A 398 5.78 20.43 -1.88
CA THR A 398 4.78 20.23 -0.82
C THR A 398 4.21 18.83 -0.86
N MET A 399 3.83 18.34 -2.05
CA MET A 399 3.40 16.96 -2.23
C MET A 399 4.47 15.97 -1.77
N SER A 400 5.72 16.15 -2.22
CA SER A 400 6.86 15.30 -1.85
C SER A 400 7.01 15.17 -0.34
N ARG A 401 7.01 16.30 0.38
CA ARG A 401 7.10 16.34 1.85
C ARG A 401 5.91 15.67 2.54
N LEU A 402 4.72 15.79 1.96
CA LEU A 402 3.50 15.17 2.50
C LEU A 402 3.52 13.65 2.39
N ILE A 403 4.04 13.11 1.28
CA ILE A 403 4.01 11.68 1.00
C ILE A 403 5.27 10.93 1.46
N SER A 404 6.44 11.58 1.50
CA SER A 404 7.71 10.93 1.83
C SER A 404 7.70 10.36 3.26
N ASN A 405 8.22 9.14 3.43
CA ASN A 405 8.55 8.62 4.76
C ASN A 405 9.81 9.28 5.34
N GLN A 406 10.67 9.81 4.47
CA GLN A 406 11.90 10.54 4.83
C GLN A 406 11.56 11.93 5.39
N PRO A 407 12.14 12.35 6.53
CA PRO A 407 12.37 13.76 6.78
C PRO A 407 13.32 14.25 5.67
N GLN A 408 12.91 15.25 4.89
CA GLN A 408 13.87 15.90 3.98
C GLN A 408 14.92 16.59 4.86
N GLY A 409 16.17 16.14 4.74
CA GLY A 409 17.35 16.85 5.25
C GLY A 409 17.77 17.93 4.28
#